data_AF-A0A5K0YF43-F1
#
_entry.id   AF-A0A5K0YF43-F1
#
_cell.length_a   1.000
_cell.length_b   1.000
_cell.length_c   1.000
_cell.angle_alpha   90.00
_cell.angle_beta   90.00
_cell.angle_gamma   90.00
#
_symmetry.space_group_name_H-M   'P 1'
#
loop_
_entity.id
_entity.type
_entity.pdbx_description
1 polymer ?
#
loop_
_entity_poly.entity_id
_entity_poly.type
_entity_poly.pdbx_seq_one_letter_code
_entity_poly.pdbx_strand_id
1 'polypeptide(L)'
;FEFVFATLVDAMYDAPKASEFLGVILANIVLEEIVTLADVARLIREGGEEPGCLMETDIASDVLGTVFEVIKKEKGADVLNEMHKRTDIRVKDFLPPDPKKQAKLISFI
;
A
#
# COMPACT_ATOMS: atom_id res chain seq x y z
N PHE A 1 -13.85 2.29 0.90
CA PHE A 1 -12.59 1.76 0.34
C PHE A 1 -12.67 0.28 0.03
N GLU A 2 -13.33 -0.54 0.84
CA GLU A 2 -13.49 -2.00 0.60
C GLU A 2 -13.89 -2.36 -0.83
N PHE A 3 -14.93 -1.73 -1.38
CA PHE A 3 -15.36 -1.95 -2.77
C PHE A 3 -14.26 -1.65 -3.81
N VAL A 4 -13.45 -0.60 -3.58
CA VAL A 4 -12.35 -0.24 -4.49
C VAL A 4 -11.26 -1.30 -4.49
N PHE A 5 -10.95 -1.88 -3.33
CA PHE A 5 -10.00 -2.99 -3.22
C PHE A 5 -10.57 -4.29 -3.79
N ALA A 6 -11.87 -4.53 -3.66
CA ALA A 6 -12.54 -5.70 -4.22
C ALA A 6 -12.47 -5.75 -5.76
N THR A 7 -12.59 -4.60 -6.42
CA THR A 7 -12.55 -4.52 -7.89
C THR A 7 -11.15 -4.20 -8.44
N LEU A 8 -10.11 -4.19 -7.60
CA LEU A 8 -8.79 -3.72 -7.99
C LEU A 8 -8.12 -4.65 -9.02
N VAL A 9 -8.24 -5.97 -8.83
CA VAL A 9 -7.71 -6.97 -9.75
C VAL A 9 -8.36 -6.82 -11.13
N ASP A 10 -9.69 -6.68 -11.17
CA ASP A 10 -10.44 -6.42 -12.40
C ASP A 10 -9.96 -5.13 -13.10
N ALA A 11 -9.84 -4.05 -12.33
CA ALA A 11 -9.37 -2.77 -12.85
C ALA A 11 -7.95 -2.84 -13.42
N MET A 12 -7.09 -3.75 -12.93
CA MET A 12 -5.74 -3.94 -13.45
C MET A 12 -5.71 -4.58 -14.85
N TYR A 13 -6.74 -5.34 -15.25
CA TYR A 13 -6.83 -5.85 -16.63
C TYR A 13 -7.00 -4.72 -17.64
N ASP A 14 -7.79 -3.70 -17.29
CA ASP A 14 -8.00 -2.51 -18.14
C ASP A 14 -6.89 -1.48 -17.97
N ALA A 15 -6.37 -1.33 -16.75
CA ALA A 15 -5.36 -0.35 -16.37
C ALA A 15 -4.27 -0.99 -15.51
N PRO A 16 -3.18 -1.51 -16.10
CA PRO A 16 -2.13 -2.24 -15.38
C PRO A 16 -1.51 -1.50 -14.19
N LYS A 17 -1.62 -0.16 -14.15
CA LYS A 17 -1.11 0.71 -13.07
C LYS A 17 -2.16 1.05 -12.00
N ALA A 18 -3.32 0.41 -12.00
CA ALA A 18 -4.42 0.74 -11.07
C ALA A 18 -3.99 0.64 -9.60
N SER A 19 -3.17 -0.35 -9.25
CA SER A 19 -2.59 -0.51 -7.90
C SER A 19 -1.71 0.70 -7.52
N GLU A 20 -0.86 1.17 -8.43
CA GLU A 20 -0.03 2.35 -8.19
C GLU A 20 -0.90 3.61 -8.02
N PHE A 21 -1.88 3.83 -8.89
CA PHE A 21 -2.78 4.97 -8.79
C PHE A 21 -3.57 4.98 -7.49
N LEU A 22 -4.06 3.82 -7.05
CA LEU A 22 -4.71 3.68 -5.76
C LEU A 22 -3.76 4.04 -4.61
N GLY A 23 -2.49 3.61 -4.68
CA GLY A 23 -1.47 4.00 -3.70
C GLY A 23 -1.24 5.51 -3.63
N VAL A 24 -1.22 6.22 -4.78
CA VAL A 24 -1.13 7.69 -4.81
C VAL A 24 -2.34 8.33 -4.13
N ILE A 25 -3.55 7.86 -4.42
CA ILE A 25 -4.78 8.36 -3.81
C ILE A 25 -4.73 8.17 -2.29
N LEU A 26 -4.38 6.96 -1.82
CA LEU A 26 -4.29 6.67 -0.39
C LEU A 26 -3.22 7.52 0.30
N ALA A 27 -2.07 7.75 -0.34
CA ALA A 27 -1.04 8.62 0.21
C ALA A 27 -1.55 10.04 0.43
N ASN A 28 -2.25 10.63 -0.54
CA ASN A 28 -2.80 11.97 -0.42
C ASN A 28 -3.81 12.05 0.74
N ILE A 29 -4.67 11.04 0.88
CA ILE A 29 -5.68 10.99 1.94
C ILE A 29 -5.04 10.81 3.33
N VAL A 30 -3.92 10.09 3.43
CA VAL A 30 -3.09 10.02 4.65
C VAL A 30 -2.45 11.38 4.97
N LEU A 31 -1.91 12.06 3.96
CA LEU A 31 -1.30 13.38 4.12
C LEU A 31 -2.30 14.47 4.48
N GLU A 32 -3.56 14.32 4.08
CA GLU A 32 -4.70 15.16 4.47
C GLU A 32 -5.30 14.75 5.83
N GLU A 33 -4.69 13.79 6.54
CA GLU A 33 -5.12 13.31 7.85
C GLU A 33 -6.56 12.76 7.90
N ILE A 34 -7.12 12.35 6.74
CA ILE A 34 -8.46 11.77 6.64
C ILE A 34 -8.45 10.31 7.13
N VAL A 35 -7.37 9.58 6.86
CA VAL A 35 -7.13 8.22 7.35
C VAL A 35 -5.70 8.09 7.84
N THR A 36 -5.45 7.14 8.74
CA THR A 36 -4.09 6.86 9.21
C THR A 36 -3.37 5.87 8.29
N LEU A 37 -2.05 5.80 8.39
CA LEU A 37 -1.28 4.75 7.71
C LEU A 37 -1.67 3.34 8.19
N ALA A 38 -2.08 3.20 9.46
CA ALA A 38 -2.64 1.96 10.02
C ALA A 38 -3.95 1.55 9.33
N ASP A 39 -4.83 2.51 9.05
CA ASP A 39 -6.07 2.24 8.31
C ASP A 39 -5.78 1.75 6.89
N VAL A 40 -4.81 2.36 6.21
CA VAL A 40 -4.37 1.93 4.87
C VAL A 40 -3.82 0.49 4.93
N ALA A 41 -2.95 0.19 5.87
CA ALA A 41 -2.39 -1.15 6.03
C ALA A 41 -3.47 -2.21 6.30
N ARG A 42 -4.48 -1.87 7.12
CA ARG A 42 -5.64 -2.74 7.37
C ARG A 42 -6.45 -2.96 6.10
N LEU A 43 -6.79 -1.89 5.37
CA LEU A 43 -7.55 -1.98 4.11
C LEU A 43 -6.83 -2.84 3.07
N ILE A 44 -5.50 -2.80 3.02
CA ILE A 44 -4.72 -3.67 2.14
C ILE A 44 -4.74 -5.13 2.62
N ARG A 45 -4.59 -5.37 3.94
CA ARG A 45 -4.60 -6.74 4.52
C ARG A 45 -5.93 -7.45 4.41
N GLU A 46 -7.03 -6.71 4.53
CA GLU A 46 -8.39 -7.26 4.53
C GLU A 46 -9.07 -7.13 3.16
N GLY A 47 -8.50 -6.32 2.27
CA GLY A 47 -9.06 -6.02 0.97
C GLY A 47 -8.79 -7.10 -0.08
N GLY A 48 -9.42 -6.91 -1.23
CA GLY A 48 -9.45 -7.87 -2.33
C GLY A 48 -10.87 -8.39 -2.57
N GLU A 49 -11.06 -9.12 -3.67
CA GLU A 49 -12.34 -9.79 -3.95
C GLU A 49 -12.68 -10.79 -2.84
N GLU A 50 -11.68 -11.57 -2.42
CA GLU A 50 -11.70 -12.35 -1.19
C GLU A 50 -10.83 -11.67 -0.13
N PRO A 51 -11.24 -11.63 1.15
CA PRO A 51 -10.46 -10.98 2.19
C PRO A 51 -9.03 -11.50 2.27
N GLY A 52 -8.06 -10.61 2.08
CA GLY A 52 -6.63 -10.93 2.15
C GLY A 52 -6.01 -11.45 0.87
N CYS A 53 -6.77 -11.62 -0.22
CA CYS A 53 -6.20 -12.12 -1.48
C CYS A 53 -5.15 -11.16 -2.08
N LEU A 54 -5.19 -9.87 -1.74
CA LEU A 54 -4.16 -8.91 -2.16
C LEU A 54 -2.77 -9.23 -1.57
N MET A 55 -2.73 -9.87 -0.40
CA MET A 55 -1.48 -10.28 0.28
C MET A 55 -0.83 -11.50 -0.38
N GLU A 56 -1.59 -12.27 -1.15
CA GLU A 56 -1.11 -13.44 -1.89
C GLU A 56 -0.48 -13.06 -3.24
N THR A 57 -0.59 -11.78 -3.61
CA THR A 57 -0.10 -11.20 -4.86
C THR A 57 0.93 -10.11 -4.59
N ASP A 58 1.43 -9.48 -5.65
CA ASP A 58 2.26 -8.28 -5.57
C ASP A 58 1.46 -6.98 -5.38
N ILE A 59 0.13 -7.04 -5.43
CA ILE A 59 -0.73 -5.86 -5.38
C ILE A 59 -0.61 -5.13 -4.04
N ALA A 60 -0.63 -5.87 -2.92
CA ALA A 60 -0.46 -5.28 -1.59
C ALA A 60 0.86 -4.50 -1.48
N SER A 61 1.93 -5.06 -2.06
CA SER A 61 3.24 -4.44 -2.11
C SER A 61 3.29 -3.21 -2.99
N ASP A 62 2.65 -3.27 -4.16
CA ASP A 62 2.60 -2.15 -5.08
C ASP A 62 1.87 -0.95 -4.49
N VAL A 63 0.71 -1.19 -3.87
CA VAL A 63 -0.09 -0.14 -3.23
C VAL A 63 0.67 0.48 -2.06
N LEU A 64 1.11 -0.33 -1.10
CA LEU A 64 1.81 0.19 0.10
C LEU A 64 3.14 0.84 -0.26
N GLY A 65 3.88 0.26 -1.20
CA GLY A 65 5.13 0.82 -1.71
C GLY A 65 4.93 2.19 -2.32
N THR A 66 3.90 2.36 -3.18
CA THR A 66 3.57 3.69 -3.71
C THR A 66 3.19 4.69 -2.62
N VAL A 67 2.42 4.24 -1.60
CA VAL A 67 2.05 5.11 -0.47
C VAL A 67 3.31 5.66 0.21
N PHE A 68 4.28 4.80 0.49
CA PHE A 68 5.54 5.20 1.13
C PHE A 68 6.39 6.09 0.23
N GLU A 69 6.47 5.79 -1.08
CA GLU A 69 7.19 6.61 -2.05
C GLU A 69 6.63 8.03 -2.10
N VAL A 70 5.30 8.19 -2.16
CA VAL A 70 4.64 9.50 -2.20
C VAL A 70 4.86 10.25 -0.88
N ILE A 71 4.61 9.63 0.27
CA ILE A 71 4.81 10.29 1.57
C ILE A 71 6.28 10.72 1.74
N LYS A 72 7.24 9.83 1.41
CA LYS A 72 8.67 10.15 1.46
C LYS A 72 9.04 11.30 0.53
N LYS A 73 8.46 11.35 -0.67
CA LYS A 73 8.68 12.42 -1.64
C LYS A 73 8.12 13.76 -1.16
N GLU A 74 6.91 13.77 -0.61
CA GLU A 74 6.20 15.01 -0.25
C GLU A 74 6.59 15.56 1.14
N LYS A 75 6.93 14.69 2.10
CA LYS A 75 7.21 15.07 3.50
C LYS A 75 8.60 14.68 4.00
N GLY A 76 9.35 13.91 3.21
CA GLY A 76 10.67 13.42 3.60
C GLY A 76 10.64 12.09 4.35
N ALA A 77 11.82 11.45 4.44
CA ALA A 77 11.98 10.14 5.05
C ALA A 77 11.76 10.15 6.57
N ASP A 78 12.11 11.24 7.25
CA ASP A 78 11.95 11.34 8.71
C ASP A 78 10.48 11.30 9.13
N VAL A 79 9.62 12.04 8.42
CA VAL A 79 8.17 12.05 8.65
C VAL A 79 7.58 10.66 8.39
N LEU A 80 7.95 10.02 7.27
CA LEU A 80 7.51 8.65 7.00
C LEU A 80 7.94 7.69 8.12
N ASN A 81 9.18 7.78 8.60
CA ASN A 81 9.69 6.94 9.68
C ASN A 81 8.95 7.18 11.01
N GLU A 82 8.59 8.42 11.32
CA GLU A 82 7.77 8.73 12.50
C GLU A 82 6.36 8.17 12.39
N MET A 83 5.71 8.34 11.22
CA MET A 83 4.39 7.74 10.96
C MET A 83 4.47 6.22 11.11
N HIS A 84 5.51 5.60 10.55
CA HIS A 84 5.74 4.16 10.65
C HIS A 84 5.94 3.70 12.09
N LYS A 85 6.77 4.37 12.90
CA LYS A 85 7.00 4.06 14.32
C LYS A 85 5.74 4.16 15.18
N ARG A 86 4.79 5.03 14.81
CA ARG A 86 3.51 5.18 15.51
C ARG A 86 2.53 4.05 15.18
N THR A 87 2.82 3.26 14.16
CA THR A 87 1.97 2.16 13.72
C THR A 87 2.64 0.82 13.97
N ASP A 88 1.90 -0.17 14.44
CA ASP A 88 2.42 -1.55 14.57
C ASP A 88 2.43 -2.29 13.21
N ILE A 89 2.61 -1.55 12.12
CA ILE A 89 2.71 -2.11 10.77
C ILE A 89 4.12 -2.64 10.59
N ARG A 90 4.26 -3.92 10.28
CA ARG A 90 5.54 -4.47 9.80
C ARG A 90 5.52 -4.50 8.28
N VAL A 91 6.36 -3.68 7.65
CA VAL A 91 6.50 -3.60 6.17
C VAL A 91 6.76 -4.98 5.56
N LYS A 92 7.53 -5.82 6.27
CA LYS A 92 7.83 -7.21 5.90
C LYS A 92 6.59 -8.07 5.69
N ASP A 93 5.49 -7.79 6.39
CA ASP A 93 4.26 -8.56 6.28
C ASP A 93 3.57 -8.35 4.90
N PHE A 94 3.97 -7.32 4.15
CA PHE A 94 3.39 -6.96 2.84
C PHE A 94 4.29 -7.35 1.66
N LEU A 95 5.44 -7.99 1.92
CA LEU A 95 6.32 -8.44 0.86
C LEU A 95 5.66 -9.58 0.07
N PRO A 96 5.67 -9.54 -1.27
CA PRO A 96 5.10 -10.60 -2.07
C PRO A 96 5.89 -11.91 -1.88
N PRO A 97 5.24 -13.07 -2.10
CA PRO A 97 5.90 -14.38 -2.00
C PRO A 97 7.09 -14.52 -2.96
N ASP A 98 7.05 -13.88 -4.13
CA ASP A 98 8.13 -13.87 -5.10
C ASP A 98 9.18 -12.79 -4.76
N PRO A 99 10.43 -13.17 -4.41
CA PRO A 99 11.50 -12.23 -4.09
C PRO A 99 11.81 -11.24 -5.21
N LYS A 100 11.58 -11.61 -6.47
CA LYS A 100 11.84 -10.72 -7.62
C LYS A 100 10.92 -9.50 -7.64
N LYS A 101 9.75 -9.61 -6.98
CA LYS A 101 8.73 -8.56 -6.89
C LYS A 101 8.80 -7.74 -5.61
N GLN A 102 9.73 -8.05 -4.70
CA GLN A 102 9.88 -7.35 -3.41
C GLN A 102 10.60 -5.99 -3.53
N ALA A 103 11.18 -5.67 -4.68
CA ALA A 103 12.09 -4.53 -4.86
C ALA A 103 11.52 -3.19 -4.41
N LYS A 104 10.21 -2.98 -4.54
CA LYS A 104 9.55 -1.73 -4.18
C LYS A 104 9.54 -1.50 -2.66
N LEU A 105 8.96 -2.44 -1.91
CA LEU A 105 8.86 -2.34 -0.45
C LEU A 105 10.18 -2.59 0.28
N ILE A 106 11.10 -3.39 -0.28
CA ILE A 106 12.34 -3.75 0.41
C ILE A 106 13.24 -2.54 0.69
N SER A 107 13.11 -1.47 -0.10
CA SER A 107 13.84 -0.21 0.08
C SER A 107 13.44 0.57 1.34
N PHE A 108 12.35 0.16 2.01
CA PHE A 108 11.79 0.77 3.21
C PHE A 108 11.97 -0.08 4.47
N ILE A 109 12.75 -1.16 4.39
CA ILE A 109 13.10 -2.06 5.50
C ILE A 109 14.55 -1.80 5.93
#